data_AF-A0A2D8FED3-F1
#
_entry.id   AF-A0A2D8FED3-F1
#
_cell.length_a   1.000
_cell.length_b   1.000
_cell.length_c   1.000
_cell.angle_alpha   90.00
_cell.angle_beta   90.00
_cell.angle_gamma   90.00
#
_symmetry.space_group_name_H-M   'P 1'
#
loop_
_entity.id
_entity.type
_entity.pdbx_description
1 polymer ?
#
loop_
_entity_poly.entity_id
_entity_poly.type
_entity_poly.pdbx_seq_one_letter_code
_entity_poly.pdbx_strand_id
1 'polypeptide(L)'
;MKTYKGRYKVKNTKKYKGDYQNVIFRSLWERNCFRWCDENPKVQSWSSEEVVVPYFYEVDKRYHRYFLDLKITFKEGKTILVEIKP
;
A
#
# COMPACT_ATOMS: atom_id res chain seq x y z
N MET A 1 19.94 14.58 5.92
CA MET A 1 18.50 14.83 5.75
C MET A 1 17.74 13.59 6.24
N LYS A 2 16.99 13.66 7.35
CA LYS A 2 16.23 12.51 7.86
C LYS A 2 15.03 12.29 6.94
N THR A 3 15.05 11.22 6.16
CA THR A 3 13.91 10.82 5.34
C THR A 3 12.78 10.34 6.25
N TYR A 4 11.56 10.78 5.96
CA TYR A 4 10.36 10.39 6.72
C TYR A 4 9.94 8.97 6.37
N LYS A 5 10.65 7.98 6.92
CA LYS A 5 10.35 6.56 6.83
C LYS A 5 10.21 5.95 8.21
N GLY A 6 9.45 4.87 8.33
CA GLY A 6 9.25 4.18 9.60
C GLY A 6 8.23 3.06 9.52
N ARG A 7 7.88 2.51 10.69
CA ARG A 7 6.86 1.47 10.83
C ARG A 7 5.51 2.11 11.15
N TYR A 8 4.48 1.72 10.42
CA TYR A 8 3.10 2.09 10.71
C TYR A 8 2.48 1.06 11.66
N LYS A 9 1.99 1.50 12.82
CA LYS A 9 1.24 0.62 13.73
C LYS A 9 -0.22 0.57 13.29
N VAL A 10 -0.61 -0.52 12.64
CA VAL A 10 -1.99 -0.76 12.24
C VAL A 10 -2.89 -0.84 13.47
N LYS A 11 -3.93 0.00 13.53
CA LYS A 11 -4.93 0.01 14.60
C LYS A 11 -6.02 -1.03 14.34
N ASN A 12 -6.50 -1.15 13.10
CA ASN A 12 -7.52 -2.14 12.73
C ASN A 12 -6.90 -3.28 11.94
N THR A 13 -6.24 -4.21 12.65
CA THR A 13 -5.52 -5.34 12.05
C THR A 13 -6.39 -6.20 11.13
N LYS A 14 -7.69 -6.32 11.41
CA LYS A 14 -8.66 -7.02 10.55
C LYS A 14 -8.83 -6.39 9.16
N LYS A 15 -8.55 -5.09 9.01
CA LYS A 15 -8.62 -4.38 7.73
C LYS A 15 -7.33 -4.55 6.92
N TYR A 16 -6.20 -4.79 7.56
CA TYR A 16 -4.93 -4.95 6.85
C TYR A 16 -4.81 -6.36 6.27
N LYS A 17 -4.41 -6.45 4.99
CA LYS A 17 -4.17 -7.71 4.28
C LYS A 17 -2.66 -7.84 4.06
N GLY A 18 -2.03 -8.71 4.84
CA GLY A 18 -0.58 -8.90 4.88
C GLY A 18 -0.09 -9.02 6.32
N ASP A 19 1.21 -8.86 6.54
CA ASP A 19 1.79 -8.81 7.88
C ASP A 19 1.59 -7.41 8.51
N TYR A 20 0.53 -7.26 9.30
CA TYR A 20 0.23 -6.00 10.00
C TYR A 20 1.29 -5.61 11.04
N GLN A 21 2.16 -6.53 11.46
CA GLN A 21 3.25 -6.22 12.38
C GLN A 21 4.38 -5.52 11.65
N ASN A 22 4.46 -5.64 10.31
CA ASN A 22 5.57 -5.18 9.48
C ASN A 22 5.16 -4.23 8.34
N VAL A 23 4.24 -3.29 8.63
CA VAL A 23 3.86 -2.24 7.69
C VAL A 23 4.88 -1.10 7.71
N ILE A 24 5.54 -0.84 6.60
CA ILE A 24 6.57 0.18 6.46
C ILE A 24 6.04 1.31 5.59
N PHE A 25 6.17 2.56 6.06
CA PHE A 25 5.99 3.74 5.20
C PHE A 25 7.37 4.31 4.84
N ARG A 26 7.52 4.73 3.59
CA ARG A 26 8.73 5.33 3.01
C ARG A 26 8.60 6.85 2.88
N SER A 27 7.40 7.39 3.09
CA SER A 27 7.10 8.82 3.08
C SER A 27 6.02 9.21 4.10
N LEU A 28 5.91 10.50 4.45
CA LEU A 28 4.76 10.99 5.25
C LEU A 28 3.44 10.89 4.48
N TRP A 29 3.48 10.96 3.15
CA TRP A 29 2.33 10.78 2.28
C TRP A 29 1.75 9.38 2.46
N GLU A 30 2.60 8.35 2.35
CA GLU A 30 2.23 6.97 2.67
C GLU A 30 1.67 6.85 4.09
N ARG A 31 2.38 7.38 5.09
CA ARG A 31 1.91 7.32 6.49
C ARG A 31 0.49 7.90 6.64
N ASN A 32 0.19 8.99 5.95
CA ASN A 32 -1.13 9.63 5.98
C ASN A 32 -2.19 8.81 5.23
N CYS A 33 -1.84 8.24 4.07
CA CYS A 33 -2.73 7.34 3.32
C CYS A 33 -3.04 6.06 4.11
N PHE A 34 -2.04 5.48 4.79
CA PHE A 34 -2.21 4.29 5.62
C PHE A 34 -3.16 4.58 6.77
N ARG A 35 -2.98 5.72 7.45
CA ARG A 35 -3.91 6.20 8.49
C ARG A 35 -5.33 6.35 7.95
N TRP A 36 -5.51 6.96 6.78
CA TRP A 36 -6.81 7.09 6.17
C TRP A 36 -7.44 5.73 5.85
N CYS A 37 -6.69 4.78 5.29
CA CYS A 37 -7.18 3.43 5.01
C CYS A 37 -7.61 2.69 6.27
N ASP A 38 -6.83 2.84 7.33
CA ASP A 38 -7.09 2.21 8.62
C ASP A 38 -8.35 2.79 9.28
N GLU A 39 -8.49 4.11 9.34
CA GLU A 39 -9.55 4.81 10.06
C GLU A 39 -10.86 4.97 9.26
N ASN A 40 -10.81 4.92 7.92
CA ASN A 40 -12.00 5.18 7.10
C ASN A 40 -13.02 4.03 7.19
N PRO A 41 -14.27 4.26 7.65
CA PRO A 41 -15.28 3.22 7.81
C PRO A 41 -15.78 2.62 6.49
N LYS A 42 -15.55 3.29 5.35
CA LYS A 42 -15.92 2.77 4.01
C LYS A 42 -14.90 1.76 3.47
N VAL A 43 -13.67 1.78 3.97
CA VAL A 43 -12.64 0.79 3.59
C VAL A 43 -12.96 -0.53 4.29
N GLN A 44 -13.06 -1.59 3.51
CA GLN A 44 -13.21 -2.96 3.99
C GLN A 44 -11.85 -3.57 4.31
N SER A 45 -10.91 -3.45 3.37
CA SER A 45 -9.55 -3.92 3.56
C SER A 45 -8.53 -3.14 2.74
N TRP A 46 -7.27 -3.14 3.19
CA TRP A 46 -6.16 -2.51 2.49
C TRP A 46 -4.83 -3.25 2.71
N SER A 47 -3.87 -3.08 1.81
CA SER A 47 -2.52 -3.63 1.90
C SER A 47 -1.51 -2.68 1.27
N SER A 48 -0.25 -2.70 1.72
CA SER A 48 0.84 -1.92 1.11
C SER A 48 1.96 -2.81 0.59
N GLU A 49 2.46 -2.53 -0.62
CA GLU A 49 3.55 -3.28 -1.29
C GLU A 49 3.30 -4.79 -1.52
N GLU A 50 2.08 -5.29 -1.29
CA GLU A 50 1.71 -6.72 -1.47
C GLU A 50 1.29 -7.06 -2.91
N VAL A 51 0.86 -6.05 -3.69
CA VAL A 51 0.42 -6.26 -5.08
C VAL A 51 1.61 -6.07 -6.02
N VAL A 52 1.95 -7.13 -6.74
CA VAL A 52 2.99 -7.13 -7.76
C VAL A 52 2.35 -7.16 -9.13
N VAL A 53 2.65 -6.17 -9.96
CA VAL A 53 2.30 -6.13 -11.37
C VAL A 53 3.55 -6.48 -12.19
N PRO A 54 3.59 -7.65 -12.85
CA PRO A 54 4.69 -7.99 -13.74
C PRO A 54 4.59 -7.16 -15.02
N TYR A 55 5.70 -6.67 -15.53
CA TYR A 55 5.78 -6.03 -16.84
C TYR A 55 6.99 -6.51 -17.61
N PHE A 56 6.88 -6.58 -18.94
CA PHE A 56 8.01 -6.90 -19.79
C PHE A 56 8.81 -5.63 -20.06
N TYR A 57 10.10 -5.66 -19.75
CA TYR A 57 11.00 -4.53 -19.99
C TYR A 57 11.78 -4.77 -21.28
N GLU A 58 11.49 -3.96 -22.30
CA GLU A 58 11.98 -4.19 -23.65
C GLU A 58 13.51 -4.06 -23.77
N VAL A 59 14.13 -3.22 -22.93
CA VAL A 59 15.57 -2.92 -22.99
C VAL A 59 16.41 -4.15 -22.67
N ASP A 60 16.02 -4.93 -21.65
CA ASP A 60 16.75 -6.14 -21.25
C ASP A 60 16.03 -7.45 -21.64
N LYS A 61 14.84 -7.33 -22.25
CA LYS A 61 13.96 -8.43 -22.67
C LYS A 61 13.59 -9.39 -21.53
N ARG A 62 13.39 -8.86 -20.32
CA ARG A 62 13.02 -9.63 -19.13
C ARG A 62 11.72 -9.13 -18.50
N TYR A 63 11.07 -9.98 -17.72
CA TYR A 63 9.97 -9.55 -16.85
C TYR A 63 10.50 -8.94 -15.56
N HIS A 64 9.97 -7.77 -15.22
CA HIS A 64 10.25 -7.03 -14.00
C HIS A 64 8.99 -6.95 -13.14
N ARG A 65 9.17 -6.51 -11.90
CA ARG A 65 8.11 -6.43 -10.89
C ARG A 65 7.92 -4.99 -10.47
N TYR A 66 6.70 -4.48 -10.63
CA TYR A 66 6.26 -3.23 -10.05
C TYR A 66 5.42 -3.52 -8.80
N PHE A 67 5.88 -3.02 -7.65
CA PHE A 67 5.20 -3.16 -6.36
C PHE A 67 4.33 -1.93 -6.14
N LEU A 68 3.02 -2.12 -6.04
CA LEU A 68 2.07 -1.02 -5.84
C LEU A 68 2.09 -0.57 -4.38
N ASP A 69 2.04 0.75 -4.17
CA ASP A 69 2.03 1.31 -2.82
C ASP A 69 0.81 0.86 -2.00
N LEU A 70 -0.39 0.84 -2.61
CA LEU A 70 -1.61 0.44 -1.93
C LEU A 70 -2.58 -0.32 -2.82
N LYS A 71 -3.26 -1.32 -2.23
CA LYS A 71 -4.53 -1.86 -2.71
C LYS A 71 -5.59 -1.59 -1.66
N ILE A 72 -6.73 -1.04 -2.08
CA ILE A 72 -7.83 -0.67 -1.19
C ILE A 72 -9.12 -1.28 -1.74
N THR A 73 -9.80 -2.08 -0.92
CA THR A 73 -11.14 -2.61 -1.20
C THR A 73 -12.15 -1.91 -0.30
N PHE A 74 -13.18 -1.35 -0.90
CA PHE A 74 -14.27 -0.67 -0.21
C PHE A 74 -15.42 -1.63 0.08
N LYS A 75 -16.22 -1.33 1.10
CA LYS A 75 -17.40 -2.13 1.49
C LYS A 75 -18.44 -2.28 0.39
N GLU A 76 -18.48 -1.33 -0.54
CA GLU A 76 -19.37 -1.33 -1.71
C GLU A 76 -18.85 -2.25 -2.85
N GLY A 77 -17.74 -2.96 -2.64
CA GLY A 77 -17.18 -3.94 -3.57
C GLY A 77 -16.12 -3.39 -4.53
N LYS A 78 -16.01 -2.06 -4.67
CA LYS A 78 -14.96 -1.43 -5.50
C LYS A 78 -13.57 -1.70 -4.92
N THR A 79 -12.62 -2.07 -5.76
CA THR A 79 -11.19 -2.15 -5.41
C THR A 79 -10.38 -1.20 -6.27
N ILE A 80 -9.44 -0.48 -5.67
CA ILE A 80 -8.50 0.41 -6.37
C ILE A 80 -7.05 0.07 -6.03
N LEU A 81 -6.17 0.29 -6.99
CA LEU A 81 -4.72 0.32 -6.81
C LEU A 81 -4.29 1.78 -6.80
N VAL A 82 -3.42 2.14 -5.87
CA VAL A 82 -2.98 3.53 -5.66
C VAL A 82 -1.47 3.56 -5.64
N GLU A 83 -0.91 4.49 -6.40
CA GLU A 83 0.49 4.91 -6.33
C GLU A 83 0.54 6.29 -5.67
N ILE A 84 1.39 6.47 -4.67
CA ILE A 84 1.50 7.69 -3.88
C ILE A 84 2.70 8.48 -4.40
N LYS A 85 2.47 9.75 -4.75
CA LYS A 85 3.49 10.68 -5.22
C LYS A 85 3.34 12.05 -4.55
N PRO A 86 4.44 12.82 -4.40
CA PRO A 86 4.40 14.21 -3.92
C PRO A 86 3.59 15.13 -4.84
#